data_AF-A0AAV4K081-F1
#
_entry.id   AF-A0AAV4K081-F1
#
_cell.length_a   1.000
_cell.length_b   1.000
_cell.length_c   1.000
_cell.angle_alpha   90.00
_cell.angle_beta   90.00
_cell.angle_gamma   90.00
#
_symmetry.space_group_name_H-M   'P 1'
#
loop_
_entity.id
_entity.type
_entity.pdbx_description
1 polymer ?
#
loop_
_entity_poly.entity_id
_entity_poly.type
_entity_poly.pdbx_seq_one_letter_code
_entity_poly.pdbx_strand_id
1 'polypeptide(L)'
;MHTSRQTQDALRQLELTTLLHPAHSPDIAPSPYHLLPQVKKYLEGHHYDNDEGVIADVRRWCRGQSSEFFADGVHQPVKRWRLCIDRG
;
A
#
# COMPACT_ATOMS: atom_id res chain seq x y z
N MET A 1 3.19 -3.32 -16.37
CA MET A 1 3.32 -1.87 -16.05
C MET A 1 1.94 -1.31 -15.74
N HIS A 2 1.81 -0.49 -14.69
CA HIS A 2 0.51 0.09 -14.28
C HIS A 2 -0.11 1.05 -15.31
N THR A 3 0.71 1.58 -16.24
CA THR A 3 0.30 2.53 -17.29
C THR A 3 0.19 1.89 -18.68
N SER A 4 0.27 0.55 -18.78
CA SER A 4 0.13 -0.12 -20.08
C SER A 4 -1.30 0.01 -20.61
N ARG A 5 -1.47 -0.05 -21.93
CA ARG A 5 -2.79 0.02 -22.57
C ARG A 5 -3.75 -1.04 -22.04
N GLN A 6 -3.27 -2.28 -21.86
CA GLN A 6 -4.07 -3.37 -21.30
C GLN A 6 -4.58 -3.05 -19.90
N THR A 7 -3.72 -2.47 -19.04
CA THR A 7 -4.11 -2.06 -17.69
C THR A 7 -5.11 -0.90 -17.70
N GLN A 8 -4.90 0.10 -18.56
CA GLN A 8 -5.83 1.24 -18.68
C GLN A 8 -7.19 0.82 -19.24
N ASP A 9 -7.23 -0.14 -20.17
CA ASP A 9 -8.47 -0.71 -20.69
C ASP A 9 -9.23 -1.47 -19.60
N ALA A 10 -8.54 -2.29 -18.81
CA ALA A 10 -9.13 -3.00 -17.67
C ALA A 10 -9.67 -2.06 -16.59
N LEU A 11 -8.93 -0.99 -16.24
CA LEU A 11 -9.38 0.01 -15.27
C LEU A 11 -10.66 0.71 -15.73
N ARG A 12 -10.79 1.00 -17.03
CA ARG A 12 -12.01 1.57 -17.62
C ARG A 12 -13.17 0.59 -17.58
N GLN A 13 -12.94 -0.68 -17.91
CA GLN A 13 -13.99 -1.71 -17.87
C GLN A 13 -14.52 -1.98 -16.45
N LEU A 14 -13.65 -1.84 -15.45
CA LEU A 14 -14.00 -2.00 -14.04
C LEU A 14 -14.51 -0.70 -13.39
N GLU A 15 -14.60 0.39 -14.15
CA GLU A 15 -15.01 1.72 -13.66
C GLU A 15 -14.17 2.23 -12.47
N LEU A 16 -12.91 1.81 -12.39
CA LEU A 16 -11.99 2.19 -11.31
C LEU A 16 -11.35 3.55 -11.60
N THR A 17 -11.62 4.52 -10.72
CA THR A 17 -10.98 5.84 -10.80
C THR A 17 -9.50 5.72 -10.43
N THR A 18 -8.62 6.20 -11.30
CA THR A 18 -7.18 6.26 -11.03
C THR A 18 -6.83 7.59 -10.36
N LEU A 19 -6.29 7.54 -9.15
CA LEU A 19 -5.78 8.73 -8.46
C LEU A 19 -4.45 9.17 -9.08
N LEU A 20 -4.25 10.47 -9.26
CA LEU A 20 -2.98 11.02 -9.72
C LEU A 20 -1.91 10.75 -8.65
N HIS A 21 -0.83 10.09 -9.04
CA HIS A 21 0.30 9.82 -8.17
C HIS A 21 1.57 10.42 -8.79
N PRO A 22 2.24 11.37 -8.12
CA PRO A 22 3.49 11.91 -8.63
C PRO A 22 4.56 10.82 -8.72
N ALA A 23 5.45 10.93 -9.70
CA ALA A 23 6.58 10.02 -9.82
C ALA A 23 7.43 10.07 -8.53
N HIS A 24 7.91 8.91 -8.08
CA HIS A 24 8.82 8.79 -6.94
C HIS A 24 8.31 9.40 -5.60
N SER A 25 7.01 9.28 -5.30
CA SER A 25 6.42 9.79 -4.05
C SER A 25 5.99 8.68 -3.07
N PRO A 26 6.93 7.93 -2.47
CA PRO A 26 6.60 6.86 -1.52
C PRO A 26 5.86 7.39 -0.27
N ASP A 27 6.05 8.66 0.08
CA ASP A 27 5.39 9.31 1.22
C ASP A 27 3.88 9.46 1.07
N ILE A 28 3.37 9.29 -0.16
CA ILE A 28 1.97 9.50 -0.51
C ILE A 28 1.17 8.20 -0.53
N ALA A 29 1.78 7.08 -0.89
CA ALA A 29 1.06 5.82 -1.04
C ALA A 29 0.94 5.07 0.31
N PRO A 30 -0.27 4.70 0.77
CA PRO A 30 -0.48 3.96 2.02
C PRO A 30 0.39 2.71 2.19
N SER A 31 0.61 1.95 1.11
CA SER A 31 1.34 0.68 1.22
C SER A 31 2.82 0.88 1.60
N PRO A 32 3.60 1.73 0.90
CA PRO A 32 4.99 1.99 1.27
C PRO A 32 5.22 2.62 2.66
N TYR A 33 4.39 3.58 3.10
CA TYR A 33 4.66 4.28 4.36
C TYR A 33 4.00 3.66 5.59
N HIS A 34 2.88 2.93 5.43
CA HIS A 34 2.11 2.39 6.55
C HIS A 34 2.17 0.86 6.60
N LEU A 35 1.74 0.19 5.54
CA LEU A 35 1.56 -1.27 5.56
C LEU A 35 2.89 -2.03 5.54
N LEU A 36 3.74 -1.75 4.55
CA LEU A 36 4.98 -2.51 4.31
C LEU A 36 5.99 -2.43 5.46
N PRO A 37 6.21 -1.29 6.13
CA PRO A 37 7.10 -1.24 7.29
C PRO A 37 6.65 -2.14 8.43
N GLN A 38 5.34 -2.21 8.70
CA GLN A 38 4.78 -3.02 9.78
C GLN A 38 4.85 -4.52 9.47
N VAL A 39 4.55 -4.90 8.23
CA VAL A 39 4.73 -6.29 7.75
C VAL A 39 6.20 -6.69 7.84
N LYS A 40 7.12 -5.86 7.35
CA LYS A 40 8.56 -6.13 7.41
C LYS A 40 9.05 -6.33 8.85
N LYS A 41 8.59 -5.49 9.77
CA LYS A 41 8.91 -5.63 11.20
C LYS A 41 8.36 -6.93 11.79
N TYR A 42 7.16 -7.35 11.39
CA TYR A 42 6.60 -8.63 11.84
C TYR A 42 7.38 -9.83 11.32
N LEU A 43 7.83 -9.77 10.06
CA LEU A 43 8.62 -10.83 9.42
C LEU A 43 10.11 -10.80 9.81
N GLU A 44 10.57 -9.75 10.48
CA GLU A 44 11.97 -9.59 10.85
C GLU A 44 12.45 -10.77 11.69
N GLY A 45 13.61 -11.32 11.35
CA GLY A 45 14.19 -12.49 12.03
C GLY A 45 13.56 -13.83 11.70
N HIS A 46 12.52 -13.89 10.85
CA HIS A 46 11.94 -15.15 10.40
C HIS A 46 12.68 -15.68 9.17
N HIS A 47 13.00 -16.98 9.19
CA HIS A 47 13.49 -17.71 8.02
C HIS A 47 12.36 -18.60 7.50
N TYR A 48 12.15 -18.57 6.19
CA TYR A 48 11.14 -19.35 5.50
C TYR A 48 11.80 -20.30 4.52
N ASP A 49 11.36 -21.56 4.51
CA ASP A 49 11.88 -22.58 3.59
C ASP A 49 11.32 -22.42 2.16
N ASN A 50 10.16 -21.75 2.03
CA ASN A 50 9.47 -21.53 0.76
C ASN A 50 8.56 -20.28 0.81
N ASP A 51 8.04 -19.92 -0.36
CA ASP A 51 7.16 -18.76 -0.54
C ASP A 51 5.80 -18.98 0.15
N GLU A 52 5.30 -20.23 0.21
CA GLU A 52 4.02 -20.53 0.86
C GLU A 52 4.04 -20.17 2.35
N GLY A 53 5.16 -20.37 3.03
CA GLY A 53 5.35 -20.01 4.44
C GLY A 53 5.21 -18.51 4.67
N VAL A 54 5.94 -17.69 3.92
CA VAL A 54 5.85 -16.23 4.04
C VAL A 54 4.48 -15.71 3.60
N ILE A 55 3.86 -16.30 2.58
CA ILE A 55 2.49 -15.95 2.15
C ILE A 55 1.49 -16.22 3.27
N ALA A 56 1.58 -17.38 3.94
CA ALA A 56 0.68 -17.75 5.02
C ALA A 56 0.80 -16.79 6.22
N ASP A 57 2.02 -16.41 6.58
CA ASP A 57 2.29 -15.50 7.69
C ASP A 57 1.87 -14.06 7.41
N VAL A 58 2.17 -13.53 6.23
CA VAL A 58 1.68 -12.21 5.80
C VAL A 58 0.15 -12.18 5.82
N ARG A 59 -0.51 -13.23 5.31
CA ARG A 59 -1.98 -13.35 5.34
C ARG A 59 -2.52 -13.40 6.77
N ARG A 60 -1.86 -14.14 7.66
CA ARG A 60 -2.23 -14.23 9.07
C ARG A 60 -2.11 -12.87 9.74
N TRP A 61 -0.98 -12.18 9.55
CA TRP A 61 -0.73 -10.87 10.11
C TRP A 61 -1.76 -9.84 9.63
N CYS A 62 -2.04 -9.79 8.31
CA CYS A 62 -3.04 -8.87 7.75
C CYS A 62 -4.44 -9.11 8.32
N ARG A 63 -4.86 -10.37 8.48
CA ARG A 63 -6.16 -10.71 9.10
C ARG A 63 -6.23 -10.38 10.60
N GLY A 64 -5.09 -10.26 11.26
CA GLY A 64 -5.01 -9.88 12.67
C GLY A 64 -5.05 -8.38 12.91
N GLN A 65 -4.97 -7.55 11.87
CA GLN A 65 -5.04 -6.10 12.01
C GLN A 65 -6.50 -5.63 12.12
N SER A 66 -6.72 -4.56 12.89
CA SER A 66 -8.06 -3.99 13.05
C SER A 66 -8.49 -3.16 11.84
N SER A 67 -9.79 -2.87 11.73
CA SER A 67 -10.31 -1.92 10.75
C SER A 67 -9.65 -0.55 10.85
N GLU A 68 -9.40 -0.09 12.07
CA GLU A 68 -8.81 1.22 12.38
C GLU A 68 -7.36 1.28 11.87
N PHE A 69 -6.59 0.19 11.98
CA PHE A 69 -5.24 0.13 11.43
C PHE A 69 -5.23 0.44 9.93
N PHE A 70 -6.14 -0.14 9.15
CA PHE A 70 -6.23 0.12 7.72
C PHE A 70 -6.80 1.51 7.43
N ALA A 71 -7.80 1.94 8.18
CA ALA A 71 -8.38 3.28 8.05
C ALA A 71 -7.32 4.37 8.29
N ASP A 72 -6.49 4.24 9.33
CA ASP A 72 -5.41 5.17 9.64
C ASP A 72 -4.42 5.28 8.47
N GLY A 73 -4.03 4.15 7.88
CA GLY A 73 -3.18 4.11 6.69
C GLY A 73 -3.83 4.72 5.45
N VAL A 74 -5.14 4.64 5.29
CA VAL A 74 -5.84 5.24 4.14
C VAL A 74 -6.09 6.74 4.34
N HIS A 75 -6.27 7.19 5.58
CA HIS A 75 -6.61 8.58 5.90
C HIS A 75 -5.40 9.47 6.21
N GLN A 76 -4.24 8.90 6.52
CA GLN A 76 -2.99 9.66 6.69
C GLN A 76 -2.56 10.53 5.49
N PRO A 77 -2.78 10.15 4.20
CA PRO A 77 -2.40 10.96 3.06
C PRO A 77 -3.12 12.31 3.02
N VAL A 78 -4.33 12.45 3.58
CA VAL A 78 -5.06 13.73 3.59
C VAL A 78 -4.24 14.82 4.30
N LYS A 79 -3.55 14.46 5.39
CA LYS A 79 -2.64 15.37 6.11
C LYS A 79 -1.34 15.59 5.33
N ARG A 80 -0.82 14.57 4.66
CA ARG A 80 0.45 14.63 3.91
C ARG A 80 0.33 15.42 2.60
N TRP A 81 -0.78 15.27 1.88
CA TRP A 81 -1.09 16.05 0.68
C TRP A 81 -1.14 17.54 0.98
N ARG A 82 -1.74 17.93 2.11
CA ARG A 82 -1.76 19.32 2.55
C ARG A 82 -0.35 19.85 2.84
N LEU A 83 0.52 19.06 3.47
CA LEU A 83 1.92 19.42 3.69
C LEU A 83 2.72 19.56 2.38
N CYS A 84 2.43 18.73 1.36
CA CYS A 84 3.05 18.87 0.04
C CYS A 84 2.57 20.12 -0.71
N ILE A 85 1.31 20.52 -0.53
CA ILE A 85 0.75 21.75 -1.12
C ILE A 85 1.30 22.99 -0.41
N ASP A 86 1.39 22.97 0.92
CA ASP A 86 1.85 24.12 1.74
C ASP A 86 3.39 24.35 1.66
N ARG A 87 4.14 23.36 1.16
CA ARG A 87 5.61 23.43 0.97
C ARG A 87 6.05 23.62 -0.48
N GLY A 88 5.09 23.78 -1.41
CA GLY A 88 5.33 24.16 -2.80
C GLY A 88 5.27 25.67 -2.99
#